data_AF-A0A2G9G2J6-F1
#
_entry.id   AF-A0A2G9G2J6-F1
#
_cell.length_a   1.000
_cell.length_b   1.000
_cell.length_c   1.000
_cell.angle_alpha   90.00
_cell.angle_beta   90.00
_cell.angle_gamma   90.00
#
_symmetry.space_group_name_H-M   'P 1'
#
loop_
_entity.id
_entity.type
_entity.pdbx_description
1 polymer ?
#
loop_
_entity_poly.entity_id
_entity_poly.type
_entity_poly.pdbx_seq_one_letter_code
_entity_poly.pdbx_strand_id
1 'polypeptide(L)'
;MLRAFLWKPSARKCSVDAAFSQFRLWRGMHSRNKKAMEFIGKGFSALKEVDRVIDYCELNDKRLIPLLRTAKEHFELALEADNSNTQARYWLSKLHLKYHVPGANKAVGAALLVEAAEMGDPDALYELGCRLRVENAYVQSDQQAFYYLEKAVDQLHPGALYLLGAVYVTGDCVKQDVSSAIWCFHRASEKGHAGAAIAYGSLLLRGVQLPESLTKFNVKRVLSNRKLRNNAEFNPIEMAREQFEIAASAGCDLGLKWLKRLEEEEKKLLAPDNGP
;
A
#
# COMPACT_ATOMS: atom_id res chain seq x y z
N MET A 1 61.09 -23.00 39.78
CA MET A 1 61.59 -21.97 38.85
C MET A 1 60.61 -21.87 37.68
N LEU A 2 59.99 -20.71 37.52
CA LEU A 2 58.99 -20.38 36.49
C LEU A 2 59.66 -20.08 35.13
N ARG A 3 59.15 -20.63 34.02
CA ARG A 3 59.20 -19.97 32.70
C ARG A 3 57.93 -20.31 31.91
N ALA A 4 57.06 -19.32 31.76
CA ALA A 4 55.88 -19.34 30.92
C ALA A 4 56.29 -19.14 29.44
N PHE A 5 55.88 -20.06 28.58
CA PHE A 5 55.90 -19.87 27.12
C PHE A 5 54.69 -19.04 26.72
N LEU A 6 54.93 -17.79 26.33
CA LEU A 6 53.90 -16.89 25.80
C LEU A 6 53.65 -17.19 24.32
N TRP A 7 52.46 -17.73 24.05
CA TRP A 7 51.83 -17.74 22.74
C TRP A 7 51.48 -16.30 22.32
N LYS A 8 52.07 -15.80 21.23
CA LYS A 8 51.61 -14.57 20.55
C LYS A 8 50.75 -14.96 19.35
N PRO A 9 49.45 -14.62 19.30
CA PRO A 9 48.74 -14.51 18.03
C PRO A 9 49.13 -13.18 17.38
N SER A 10 49.61 -13.24 16.15
CA SER A 10 49.86 -12.08 15.29
C SER A 10 48.55 -11.32 15.07
N ALA A 11 48.39 -10.19 15.75
CA ALA A 11 47.30 -9.25 15.50
C ALA A 11 47.40 -8.75 14.04
N ARG A 12 46.43 -9.13 13.21
CA ARG A 12 46.18 -8.47 11.93
C ARG A 12 45.93 -6.99 12.23
N LYS A 13 46.82 -6.12 11.77
CA LYS A 13 46.58 -4.68 11.72
C LYS A 13 45.35 -4.44 10.84
N CYS A 14 44.16 -4.41 11.42
CA CYS A 14 43.00 -3.80 10.77
C CYS A 14 43.33 -2.30 10.66
N SER A 15 43.70 -1.89 9.45
CA SER A 15 44.14 -0.54 9.15
C SER A 15 43.02 0.45 9.44
N VAL A 16 43.34 1.48 10.23
CA VAL A 16 42.47 2.65 10.46
C VAL A 16 42.00 3.25 9.11
N ASP A 17 42.83 3.12 8.07
CA ASP A 17 42.51 3.50 6.69
C ASP A 17 41.32 2.73 6.08
N ALA A 18 41.11 1.47 6.44
CA ALA A 18 39.96 0.67 5.96
C ALA A 18 38.65 1.07 6.64
N ALA A 19 38.71 1.42 7.93
CA ALA A 19 37.56 1.98 8.64
C ALA A 19 37.24 3.41 8.16
N PHE A 20 38.27 4.20 7.85
CA PHE A 20 38.11 5.56 7.33
C PHE A 20 37.62 5.56 5.87
N SER A 21 38.03 4.58 5.05
CA SER A 21 37.52 4.40 3.69
C SER A 21 36.07 3.90 3.69
N GLN A 22 35.72 2.96 4.57
CA GLN A 22 34.34 2.54 4.79
C GLN A 22 33.50 3.75 5.25
N PHE A 23 33.96 4.52 6.22
CA PHE A 23 33.24 5.71 6.69
C PHE A 23 33.02 6.77 5.60
N ARG A 24 33.99 7.00 4.71
CA ARG A 24 33.83 7.88 3.54
C ARG A 24 32.83 7.32 2.52
N LEU A 25 32.83 6.01 2.29
CA LEU A 25 31.84 5.35 1.43
C LEU A 25 30.42 5.49 1.99
N TRP A 26 30.24 5.25 3.29
CA TRP A 26 28.97 5.43 3.99
C TRP A 26 28.48 6.89 3.94
N ARG A 27 29.35 7.87 4.18
CA ARG A 27 28.99 9.30 4.01
C ARG A 27 28.61 9.64 2.56
N GLY A 28 29.32 9.06 1.59
CA GLY A 28 29.01 9.20 0.17
C GLY A 28 27.61 8.65 -0.16
N MET A 29 27.30 7.43 0.30
CA MET A 29 25.98 6.80 0.13
C MET A 29 24.87 7.63 0.80
N HIS A 30 25.06 8.08 2.04
CA HIS A 30 24.09 8.95 2.72
C HIS A 30 23.83 10.26 1.96
N SER A 31 24.87 10.85 1.36
CA SER A 31 24.72 12.07 0.57
C SER A 31 23.97 11.85 -0.74
N ARG A 32 24.15 10.68 -1.39
CA ARG A 32 23.43 10.31 -2.61
C ARG A 32 21.97 10.01 -2.33
N ASN A 33 21.69 9.21 -1.31
CA ASN A 33 20.32 8.87 -0.90
C ASN A 33 19.54 10.13 -0.51
N LYS A 34 20.17 11.08 0.19
CA LYS A 34 19.53 12.37 0.51
C LYS A 34 19.14 13.14 -0.75
N LYS A 35 20.04 13.26 -1.74
CA LYS A 35 19.73 13.95 -3.00
C LYS A 35 18.63 13.24 -3.79
N ALA A 36 18.66 11.91 -3.86
CA ALA A 36 17.61 11.14 -4.52
C ALA A 36 16.24 11.39 -3.85
N MET A 37 16.17 11.41 -2.52
CA MET A 37 14.93 11.71 -1.79
C MET A 37 14.43 13.15 -2.00
N GLU A 38 15.35 14.12 -2.14
CA GLU A 38 14.97 15.50 -2.50
C GLU A 38 14.32 15.57 -3.89
N PHE A 39 14.88 14.86 -4.87
CA PHE A 39 14.29 14.79 -6.21
C PHE A 39 12.94 14.07 -6.20
N ILE A 40 12.82 12.95 -5.49
CA ILE A 40 11.56 12.23 -5.31
C ILE A 40 10.48 13.13 -4.70
N GLY A 41 10.82 13.91 -3.67
CA GLY A 41 9.90 14.87 -3.06
C GLY A 41 9.38 15.91 -4.06
N LYS A 42 10.26 16.43 -4.93
CA LYS A 42 9.86 17.36 -6.00
C LYS A 42 8.99 16.67 -7.04
N GLY A 43 9.33 15.45 -7.45
CA GLY A 43 8.50 14.63 -8.35
C GLY A 43 7.08 14.44 -7.81
N PHE A 44 6.96 14.11 -6.52
CA PHE A 44 5.65 13.99 -5.87
C PHE A 44 4.89 15.31 -5.74
N SER A 45 5.59 16.43 -5.52
CA SER A 45 4.91 17.73 -5.48
C SER A 45 4.25 18.06 -6.82
N ALA A 46 4.91 17.75 -7.95
CA ALA A 46 4.35 17.91 -9.28
C ALA A 46 3.19 16.94 -9.53
N LEU A 47 3.33 15.67 -9.16
CA LEU A 47 2.25 14.68 -9.28
C LEU A 47 1.03 15.03 -8.45
N LYS A 48 1.20 15.58 -7.24
CA LYS A 48 0.09 16.01 -6.39
C LYS A 48 -0.77 17.08 -7.06
N GLU A 49 -0.17 17.96 -7.85
CA GLU A 49 -0.92 18.94 -8.64
C GLU A 49 -1.68 18.28 -9.79
N VAL A 50 -1.11 17.27 -10.43
CA VAL A 50 -1.78 16.45 -11.44
C VAL A 50 -2.98 15.71 -10.83
N ASP A 51 -2.79 15.03 -9.70
CA ASP A 51 -3.82 14.22 -9.05
C ASP A 51 -5.03 15.04 -8.57
N ARG A 52 -4.85 16.34 -8.28
CA ARG A 52 -5.97 17.24 -7.94
C ARG A 52 -6.90 17.53 -9.10
N VAL A 53 -6.40 17.42 -10.33
CA VAL A 53 -7.07 17.91 -11.53
C VAL A 53 -7.46 16.76 -12.45
N ILE A 54 -6.80 15.60 -12.34
CA ILE A 54 -6.98 14.46 -13.26
C ILE A 54 -8.41 13.93 -13.33
N ASP A 55 -9.18 13.99 -12.24
CA ASP A 55 -10.58 13.52 -12.22
C ASP A 55 -11.52 14.41 -13.03
N TYR A 56 -11.11 15.64 -13.34
CA TYR A 56 -11.90 16.65 -14.07
C TYR A 56 -11.33 16.95 -15.48
N CYS A 57 -10.22 16.31 -15.84
CA CYS A 57 -9.46 16.59 -17.05
C CYS A 57 -9.39 15.36 -17.94
N GLU A 58 -9.25 15.57 -19.24
CA GLU A 58 -8.95 14.47 -20.16
C GLU A 58 -7.53 13.95 -19.86
N LEU A 59 -7.34 12.62 -19.93
CA LEU A 59 -6.03 12.00 -19.70
C LEU A 59 -4.90 12.57 -20.58
N ASN A 60 -5.24 13.14 -21.74
CA ASN A 60 -4.30 13.73 -22.70
C ASN A 60 -4.27 15.26 -22.65
N ASP A 61 -4.75 15.87 -21.57
CA ASP A 61 -4.80 17.32 -21.46
C ASP A 61 -3.41 17.95 -21.53
N LYS A 62 -3.23 18.85 -22.51
CA LYS A 62 -1.95 19.52 -22.77
C LYS A 62 -1.44 20.34 -21.58
N ARG A 63 -2.34 20.75 -20.68
CA ARG A 63 -2.03 21.51 -19.46
C ARG A 63 -1.28 20.68 -18.42
N LEU A 64 -1.44 19.37 -18.42
CA LEU A 64 -0.76 18.46 -17.50
C LEU A 64 0.65 18.11 -17.97
N ILE A 65 0.95 18.28 -19.26
CA ILE A 65 2.23 17.93 -19.88
C ILE A 65 3.44 18.57 -19.16
N PRO A 66 3.42 19.87 -18.80
CA PRO A 66 4.54 20.48 -18.08
C PRO A 66 4.78 19.85 -16.70
N LEU A 67 3.71 19.58 -15.94
CA LEU A 67 3.79 18.96 -14.60
C LEU A 67 4.26 17.51 -14.67
N LEU A 68 3.78 16.76 -15.65
CA LEU A 68 4.20 15.38 -15.89
C LEU A 68 5.65 15.31 -16.36
N ARG A 69 6.09 16.30 -17.15
CA ARG A 69 7.49 16.44 -17.58
C ARG A 69 8.40 16.70 -16.37
N THR A 70 8.07 17.68 -15.52
CA THR A 70 8.87 17.99 -14.33
C THR A 70 8.92 16.81 -13.36
N ALA A 71 7.80 16.10 -13.18
CA ALA A 71 7.77 14.88 -12.38
C ALA A 71 8.73 13.82 -12.94
N LYS A 72 8.65 13.56 -14.25
CA LYS A 72 9.51 12.59 -14.95
C LYS A 72 11.00 12.94 -14.78
N GLU A 73 11.38 14.18 -15.08
CA GLU A 73 12.76 14.66 -14.96
C GLU A 73 13.30 14.47 -13.53
N HIS A 74 12.48 14.73 -12.52
CA HIS A 74 12.89 14.52 -11.13
C HIS A 74 13.05 13.04 -10.76
N PHE A 75 12.20 12.13 -11.25
CA PHE A 75 12.41 10.70 -11.02
C PHE A 75 13.64 10.16 -11.77
N GLU A 76 13.92 10.66 -12.97
CA GLU A 76 15.16 10.34 -13.71
C GLU A 76 16.40 10.80 -12.94
N LEU A 77 16.42 12.06 -12.48
CA LEU A 77 17.50 12.60 -11.63
C LEU A 77 17.65 11.84 -10.31
N ALA A 78 16.55 11.34 -9.75
CA ALA A 78 16.59 10.50 -8.55
C ALA A 78 17.30 9.17 -8.80
N LEU A 79 17.03 8.52 -9.95
CA LEU A 79 17.70 7.27 -10.35
C LEU A 79 19.16 7.47 -10.75
N GLU A 80 19.49 8.62 -11.36
CA GLU A 80 20.89 9.00 -11.61
C GLU A 80 21.66 9.19 -10.30
N ALA A 81 21.02 9.75 -9.26
CA ALA A 81 21.62 9.92 -7.95
C ALA A 81 21.72 8.60 -7.17
N ASP A 82 20.68 7.77 -7.23
CA ASP A 82 20.60 6.47 -6.57
C ASP A 82 19.76 5.48 -7.39
N ASN A 83 20.47 4.66 -8.18
CA ASN A 83 19.83 3.66 -9.03
C ASN A 83 19.18 2.51 -8.23
N SER A 84 19.50 2.36 -6.93
CA SER A 84 18.87 1.35 -6.07
C SER A 84 17.48 1.76 -5.57
N ASN A 85 17.06 3.00 -5.84
CA ASN A 85 15.78 3.50 -5.36
C ASN A 85 14.62 2.87 -6.14
N THR A 86 13.86 2.02 -5.45
CA THR A 86 12.73 1.31 -6.05
C THR A 86 11.54 2.23 -6.30
N GLN A 87 11.28 3.17 -5.39
CA GLN A 87 10.16 4.10 -5.47
C GLN A 87 10.29 5.00 -6.71
N ALA A 88 11.46 5.62 -6.92
CA ALA A 88 11.68 6.45 -8.11
C ALA A 88 11.47 5.66 -9.40
N ARG A 89 11.92 4.40 -9.42
CA ARG A 89 11.78 3.51 -10.58
C ARG A 89 10.32 3.13 -10.84
N TYR A 90 9.59 2.76 -9.80
CA TYR A 90 8.16 2.47 -9.89
C TYR A 90 7.38 3.70 -10.39
N TRP A 91 7.62 4.89 -9.85
CA TRP A 91 6.91 6.09 -10.30
C TRP A 91 7.28 6.50 -11.74
N LEU A 92 8.53 6.32 -12.14
CA LEU A 92 8.94 6.50 -13.53
C LEU A 92 8.23 5.49 -14.46
N SER A 93 8.13 4.22 -14.06
CA SER A 93 7.35 3.22 -14.82
C SER A 93 5.88 3.63 -14.97
N LYS A 94 5.27 4.12 -13.88
CA LYS A 94 3.87 4.53 -13.85
C LYS A 94 3.62 5.75 -14.73
N LEU A 95 4.55 6.70 -14.75
CA LEU A 95 4.52 7.85 -15.67
C LEU A 95 4.50 7.39 -17.13
N HIS A 96 5.38 6.45 -17.50
CA HIS A 96 5.46 5.90 -18.85
C HIS A 96 4.24 5.07 -19.27
N LEU A 97 3.60 4.37 -18.33
CA LEU A 97 2.48 3.45 -18.61
C LEU A 97 1.12 4.14 -18.57
N LYS A 98 0.89 5.03 -17.59
CA LYS A 98 -0.42 5.62 -17.31
C LYS A 98 -0.63 6.99 -17.97
N TYR A 99 0.40 7.84 -18.02
CA TYR A 99 0.25 9.25 -18.39
C TYR A 99 0.84 9.55 -19.77
N HIS A 100 0.30 10.57 -20.45
CA HIS A 100 0.87 11.07 -21.70
C HIS A 100 2.04 12.03 -21.41
N VAL A 101 3.23 11.48 -21.20
CA VAL A 101 4.45 12.25 -20.94
C VAL A 101 5.25 12.42 -22.25
N PRO A 102 5.92 13.56 -22.48
CA PRO A 102 6.83 13.71 -23.63
C PRO A 102 7.91 12.61 -23.63
N GLY A 103 8.02 11.90 -24.75
CA GLY A 103 8.92 10.74 -24.86
C GLY A 103 8.47 9.54 -24.03
N ALA A 104 7.17 9.39 -23.75
CA ALA A 104 6.65 8.19 -23.10
C ALA A 104 6.80 6.97 -24.02
N ASN A 105 7.41 5.91 -23.49
CA ASN A 105 7.48 4.62 -24.14
C ASN A 105 6.96 3.54 -23.18
N LYS A 106 5.89 2.86 -23.57
CA LYS A 106 5.27 1.80 -22.76
C LYS A 106 6.21 0.62 -22.50
N ALA A 107 7.10 0.30 -23.45
CA ALA A 107 8.07 -0.78 -23.28
C ALA A 107 9.09 -0.47 -22.19
N VAL A 108 9.59 0.78 -22.15
CA VAL A 108 10.48 1.26 -21.08
C VAL A 108 9.74 1.26 -19.74
N GLY A 109 8.49 1.71 -19.73
CA GLY A 109 7.64 1.66 -18.54
C GLY A 109 7.47 0.23 -18.00
N ALA A 110 7.19 -0.74 -18.86
CA ALA A 110 7.05 -2.14 -18.47
C ALA A 110 8.37 -2.71 -17.91
N ALA A 111 9.51 -2.43 -18.55
CA ALA A 111 10.82 -2.88 -18.07
C ALA A 111 11.15 -2.32 -16.68
N LEU A 112 10.94 -1.02 -16.48
CA LEU A 112 11.14 -0.36 -15.18
C LEU A 112 10.21 -0.92 -14.09
N LEU A 113 8.98 -1.28 -14.45
CA LEU A 113 8.03 -1.89 -13.52
C LEU A 113 8.50 -3.28 -13.06
N VAL A 114 8.97 -4.11 -13.99
CA VAL A 114 9.53 -5.44 -13.69
C VAL A 114 10.77 -5.31 -12.81
N GLU A 115 11.70 -4.43 -13.16
CA GLU A 115 12.90 -4.15 -12.34
C GLU A 115 12.53 -3.69 -10.92
N ALA A 116 11.55 -2.78 -10.78
CA ALA A 116 11.07 -2.31 -9.48
C ALA A 116 10.47 -3.45 -8.65
N ALA A 117 9.68 -4.32 -9.27
CA ALA A 117 9.09 -5.49 -8.63
C ALA A 117 10.16 -6.52 -8.22
N GLU A 118 11.19 -6.74 -9.04
CA GLU A 118 12.31 -7.64 -8.73
C GLU A 118 13.17 -7.16 -7.56
N MET A 119 13.34 -5.84 -7.41
CA MET A 119 13.96 -5.27 -6.20
C MET A 119 13.04 -5.27 -4.97
N GLY A 120 11.81 -5.74 -5.11
CA GLY A 120 10.88 -5.94 -4.00
C GLY A 120 10.04 -4.72 -3.65
N ASP A 121 9.80 -3.80 -4.58
CA ASP A 121 8.89 -2.67 -4.34
C ASP A 121 7.44 -3.14 -4.19
N PRO A 122 6.75 -2.85 -3.07
CA PRO A 122 5.40 -3.37 -2.83
C PRO A 122 4.37 -2.81 -3.80
N ASP A 123 4.51 -1.54 -4.20
CA ASP A 123 3.60 -0.90 -5.14
C ASP A 123 3.81 -1.47 -6.55
N ALA A 124 5.06 -1.69 -6.97
CA ALA A 124 5.37 -2.32 -8.25
C ALA A 124 4.93 -3.78 -8.32
N LEU A 125 5.14 -4.56 -7.25
CA LEU A 125 4.69 -5.95 -7.15
C LEU A 125 3.17 -6.06 -7.34
N TYR A 126 2.42 -5.19 -6.65
CA TYR A 126 0.97 -5.13 -6.80
C TYR A 126 0.54 -4.72 -8.21
N GLU A 127 1.13 -3.65 -8.75
CA GLU A 127 0.77 -3.12 -10.06
C GLU A 127 1.10 -4.13 -11.18
N LEU A 128 2.24 -4.83 -11.09
CA LEU A 128 2.61 -5.89 -12.03
C LEU A 128 1.63 -7.08 -11.94
N GLY A 129 1.28 -7.50 -10.73
CA GLY A 129 0.25 -8.53 -10.52
C GLY A 129 -1.10 -8.14 -11.13
N CYS A 130 -1.54 -6.90 -10.93
CA CYS A 130 -2.77 -6.37 -11.54
C CYS A 130 -2.72 -6.37 -13.07
N ARG A 131 -1.60 -5.93 -13.67
CA ARG A 131 -1.45 -5.93 -15.14
C ARG A 131 -1.51 -7.34 -15.72
N LEU A 132 -0.80 -8.29 -15.11
CA LEU A 132 -0.82 -9.69 -15.54
C LEU A 132 -2.21 -10.35 -15.47
N ARG A 133 -3.08 -9.89 -14.55
CA ARG A 133 -4.49 -10.31 -14.49
C ARG A 133 -5.37 -9.67 -15.56
N VAL A 134 -5.15 -8.40 -15.89
CA VAL A 134 -5.99 -7.66 -16.86
C VAL A 134 -5.63 -8.03 -18.29
N GLU A 135 -4.35 -8.24 -18.59
CA GLU A 135 -3.87 -8.39 -19.95
C GLU A 135 -4.18 -9.76 -20.58
N ASN A 136 -4.62 -10.78 -19.83
CA ASN A 136 -4.68 -12.15 -20.34
C ASN A 136 -5.93 -12.96 -19.97
N ALA A 137 -6.46 -13.71 -20.95
CA ALA A 137 -7.53 -14.69 -20.79
C ALA A 137 -7.03 -16.14 -20.53
N TYR A 138 -5.74 -16.31 -20.21
CA TYR A 138 -5.08 -17.61 -20.09
C TYR A 138 -4.66 -17.93 -18.65
N VAL A 139 -5.00 -19.15 -18.19
CA VAL A 139 -4.84 -19.66 -16.82
C VAL A 139 -3.39 -19.63 -16.28
N GLN A 140 -2.36 -19.73 -17.13
CA GLN A 140 -0.96 -19.66 -16.69
C GLN A 140 -0.54 -18.26 -16.22
N SER A 141 -1.16 -17.21 -16.77
CA SER A 141 -0.90 -15.81 -16.38
C SER A 141 -1.44 -15.53 -14.97
N ASP A 142 -2.52 -16.20 -14.57
CA ASP A 142 -3.10 -16.04 -13.24
C ASP A 142 -2.12 -16.50 -12.15
N GLN A 143 -1.43 -17.63 -12.35
CA GLN A 143 -0.44 -18.13 -11.38
C GLN A 143 0.73 -17.15 -11.18
N GLN A 144 1.24 -16.56 -12.27
CA GLN A 144 2.29 -15.55 -12.19
C GLN A 144 1.79 -14.27 -11.52
N ALA A 145 0.58 -13.83 -11.85
CA ALA A 145 -0.02 -12.68 -11.20
C ALA A 145 -0.20 -12.89 -9.70
N PHE A 146 -0.68 -14.07 -9.30
CA PHE A 146 -0.82 -14.45 -7.89
C PHE A 146 0.53 -14.47 -7.17
N TYR A 147 1.58 -14.99 -7.81
CA TYR A 147 2.93 -14.96 -7.23
C TYR A 147 3.40 -13.53 -6.87
N TYR A 148 3.18 -12.55 -7.76
CA TYR A 148 3.53 -11.15 -7.46
C TYR A 148 2.61 -10.52 -6.41
N LEU A 149 1.31 -10.85 -6.43
CA LEU A 149 0.35 -10.38 -5.43
C LEU A 149 0.65 -10.94 -4.03
N GLU A 150 1.03 -12.22 -3.92
CA GLU A 150 1.43 -12.85 -2.65
C GLU A 150 2.65 -12.16 -2.06
N LYS A 151 3.67 -11.86 -2.88
CA LYS A 151 4.83 -11.06 -2.42
C LYS A 151 4.45 -9.67 -1.94
N ALA A 152 3.47 -9.03 -2.59
CA ALA A 152 2.97 -7.73 -2.14
C ALA A 152 2.18 -7.86 -0.82
N VAL A 153 1.45 -8.98 -0.62
CA VAL A 153 0.76 -9.32 0.64
C VAL A 153 1.75 -9.56 1.78
N ASP A 154 2.88 -10.22 1.53
CA ASP A 154 3.94 -10.43 2.52
C ASP A 154 4.49 -9.09 3.05
N GLN A 155 4.46 -8.05 2.22
CA GLN A 155 4.83 -6.68 2.59
C GLN A 155 3.65 -5.85 3.12
N LEU A 156 2.48 -6.47 3.34
CA LEU A 156 1.24 -5.84 3.80
C LEU A 156 0.74 -4.71 2.88
N HIS A 157 0.95 -4.84 1.56
CA HIS A 157 0.46 -3.87 0.60
C HIS A 157 -1.10 -3.84 0.61
N PRO A 158 -1.73 -2.67 0.84
CA PRO A 158 -3.17 -2.57 1.07
C PRO A 158 -4.02 -3.07 -0.10
N GLY A 159 -3.64 -2.75 -1.33
CA GLY A 159 -4.36 -3.21 -2.53
C GLY A 159 -4.23 -4.71 -2.74
N ALA A 160 -3.07 -5.29 -2.40
CA ALA A 160 -2.83 -6.72 -2.58
C ALA A 160 -3.62 -7.53 -1.54
N LEU A 161 -3.64 -7.06 -0.29
CA LEU A 161 -4.49 -7.60 0.77
C LEU A 161 -5.98 -7.53 0.41
N TYR A 162 -6.44 -6.43 -0.19
CA TYR A 162 -7.81 -6.34 -0.68
C TYR A 162 -8.13 -7.38 -1.76
N LEU A 163 -7.26 -7.53 -2.77
CA LEU A 163 -7.45 -8.53 -3.83
C LEU A 163 -7.45 -9.96 -3.28
N LEU A 164 -6.54 -10.28 -2.35
CA LEU A 164 -6.50 -11.58 -1.71
C LEU A 164 -7.77 -11.84 -0.89
N GLY A 165 -8.26 -10.83 -0.16
CA GLY A 165 -9.53 -10.92 0.56
C GLY A 165 -10.71 -11.16 -0.38
N ALA A 166 -10.75 -10.48 -1.53
CA ALA A 166 -11.79 -10.69 -2.54
C ALA A 166 -11.76 -12.12 -3.09
N VAL A 167 -10.56 -12.65 -3.37
CA VAL A 167 -10.34 -14.03 -3.83
C VAL A 167 -10.83 -15.06 -2.80
N TYR A 168 -10.57 -14.84 -1.51
CA TYR A 168 -11.09 -15.71 -0.45
C TYR A 168 -12.63 -15.67 -0.31
N VAL A 169 -13.26 -14.55 -0.65
CA VAL A 169 -14.74 -14.45 -0.64
C VAL A 169 -15.34 -15.14 -1.85
N THR A 170 -14.77 -14.95 -3.05
CA THR A 170 -15.29 -15.53 -4.29
C THR A 170 -14.97 -17.02 -4.41
N GLY A 171 -13.85 -17.48 -3.83
CA GLY A 171 -13.33 -18.83 -4.03
C GLY A 171 -12.64 -19.00 -5.39
N ASP A 172 -12.21 -17.90 -6.02
CA ASP A 172 -11.53 -17.95 -7.31
C ASP A 172 -10.11 -18.49 -7.12
N CYS A 173 -9.83 -19.68 -7.67
CA CYS A 173 -8.52 -20.36 -7.59
C CYS A 173 -8.12 -20.87 -6.18
N VAL A 174 -8.86 -20.53 -5.11
CA VAL A 174 -8.61 -20.98 -3.74
C VAL A 174 -9.93 -21.39 -3.08
N LYS A 175 -9.91 -22.27 -2.07
CA LYS A 175 -11.11 -22.58 -1.28
C LYS A 175 -11.64 -21.32 -0.61
N GLN A 176 -12.96 -21.15 -0.64
CA GLN A 176 -13.62 -20.03 0.01
C GLN A 176 -13.32 -20.04 1.52
N ASP A 177 -12.79 -18.92 2.03
CA ASP A 177 -12.47 -18.74 3.43
C ASP A 177 -12.79 -17.32 3.87
N VAL A 178 -14.02 -17.14 4.35
CA VAL A 178 -14.51 -15.84 4.79
C VAL A 178 -13.71 -15.32 6.00
N SER A 179 -13.15 -16.19 6.83
CA SER A 179 -12.40 -15.79 8.02
C SER A 179 -11.06 -15.14 7.63
N SER A 180 -10.35 -15.74 6.67
CA SER A 180 -9.13 -15.20 6.07
C SER A 180 -9.41 -13.92 5.27
N ALA A 181 -10.54 -13.85 4.56
CA ALA A 181 -10.97 -12.64 3.87
C ALA A 181 -11.17 -11.45 4.83
N ILE A 182 -11.86 -11.68 5.95
CA ILE A 182 -12.08 -10.67 6.98
C ILE A 182 -10.74 -10.15 7.53
N TRP A 183 -9.79 -11.04 7.79
CA TRP A 183 -8.45 -10.65 8.23
C TRP A 183 -7.74 -9.76 7.20
N CYS A 184 -7.79 -10.13 5.93
CA CYS A 184 -7.19 -9.37 4.83
C CYS A 184 -7.81 -7.98 4.71
N PHE A 185 -9.15 -7.89 4.73
CA PHE A 185 -9.85 -6.61 4.63
C PHE A 185 -9.60 -5.71 5.83
N HIS A 186 -9.57 -6.26 7.05
CA HIS A 186 -9.22 -5.52 8.26
C HIS A 186 -7.80 -4.94 8.17
N ARG A 187 -6.81 -5.73 7.75
CA ARG A 187 -5.42 -5.25 7.60
C ARG A 187 -5.28 -4.18 6.53
N ALA A 188 -5.98 -4.32 5.40
CA ALA A 188 -5.99 -3.31 4.35
C ALA A 188 -6.71 -2.03 4.79
N SER A 189 -7.78 -2.12 5.57
CA SER A 189 -8.50 -0.94 6.07
C SER A 189 -7.72 -0.17 7.13
N GLU A 190 -6.94 -0.85 7.99
CA GLU A 190 -5.97 -0.21 8.90
C GLU A 190 -4.94 0.65 8.16
N LYS A 191 -4.65 0.33 6.90
CA LYS A 191 -3.76 1.08 6.00
C LYS A 191 -4.51 2.14 5.15
N GLY A 192 -5.80 2.34 5.38
CA GLY A 192 -6.62 3.35 4.70
C GLY A 192 -7.18 2.90 3.34
N HIS A 193 -7.17 1.60 3.02
CA HIS A 193 -7.71 1.11 1.75
C HIS A 193 -9.26 1.19 1.74
N ALA A 194 -9.81 2.14 0.98
CA ALA A 194 -11.25 2.42 0.99
C ALA A 194 -12.12 1.21 0.61
N GLY A 195 -11.74 0.49 -0.44
CA GLY A 195 -12.49 -0.70 -0.89
C GLY A 195 -12.47 -1.83 0.14
N ALA A 196 -11.39 -1.96 0.91
CA ALA A 196 -11.29 -2.98 1.95
C ALA A 196 -12.09 -2.59 3.19
N ALA A 197 -12.08 -1.31 3.56
CA ALA A 197 -12.89 -0.79 4.64
C ALA A 197 -14.39 -0.97 4.34
N ILE A 198 -14.84 -0.69 3.10
CA ILE A 198 -16.23 -0.95 2.68
C ILE A 198 -16.54 -2.45 2.73
N ALA A 199 -15.66 -3.30 2.19
CA ALA A 199 -15.86 -4.74 2.20
C ALA A 199 -15.98 -5.27 3.64
N TYR A 200 -15.08 -4.87 4.53
CA TYR A 200 -15.11 -5.27 5.95
C TYR A 200 -16.35 -4.74 6.67
N GLY A 201 -16.70 -3.46 6.51
CA GLY A 201 -17.91 -2.87 7.08
C GLY A 201 -19.18 -3.57 6.61
N SER A 202 -19.26 -3.95 5.34
CA SER A 202 -20.39 -4.71 4.79
C SER A 202 -20.50 -6.12 5.37
N LEU A 203 -19.36 -6.78 5.65
CA LEU A 203 -19.34 -8.11 6.28
C LEU A 203 -19.77 -8.05 7.75
N LEU A 204 -19.41 -6.98 8.46
CA LEU A 204 -19.85 -6.72 9.83
C LEU A 204 -21.37 -6.54 9.91
N LEU A 205 -21.96 -5.77 8.99
CA LEU A 205 -23.43 -5.58 8.93
C LEU A 205 -24.19 -6.86 8.57
N ARG A 206 -23.57 -7.78 7.83
CA ARG A 206 -24.14 -9.10 7.52
C ARG A 206 -24.10 -10.07 8.70
N GLY A 207 -23.48 -9.70 9.82
CA GLY A 207 -23.39 -10.55 11.01
C GLY A 207 -22.47 -11.78 10.82
N VAL A 208 -21.49 -11.70 9.93
CA VAL A 208 -20.55 -12.80 9.70
C VAL A 208 -19.71 -13.04 10.96
N GLN A 209 -19.46 -14.32 11.28
CA GLN A 209 -18.61 -14.69 12.40
C GLN A 209 -17.18 -14.18 12.19
N LEU A 210 -16.74 -13.30 13.10
CA LEU A 210 -15.36 -12.83 13.11
C LEU A 210 -14.42 -13.93 13.64
N PRO A 211 -13.21 -14.06 13.09
CA PRO A 211 -12.21 -14.94 13.69
C PRO A 211 -11.88 -14.48 15.11
N GLU A 212 -11.66 -15.43 16.02
CA GLU A 212 -11.41 -15.16 17.44
C GLU A 212 -10.22 -14.21 17.69
N SER A 213 -9.25 -14.19 16.78
CA SER A 213 -8.09 -13.30 16.85
C SER A 213 -8.51 -11.83 16.75
N LEU A 214 -9.46 -11.51 15.87
CA LEU A 214 -9.96 -10.15 15.66
C LEU A 214 -10.91 -9.71 16.77
N THR A 215 -11.75 -10.61 17.29
CA THR A 215 -12.60 -10.29 18.44
C THR A 215 -11.77 -9.98 19.67
N LYS A 216 -10.75 -10.79 19.98
CA LYS A 216 -9.79 -10.53 21.08
C LYS A 216 -9.03 -9.21 20.88
N PHE A 217 -8.60 -8.92 19.65
CA PHE A 217 -7.93 -7.66 19.31
C PHE A 217 -8.83 -6.44 19.52
N ASN A 218 -10.06 -6.49 19.01
CA ASN A 218 -11.04 -5.39 19.13
C ASN A 218 -11.43 -5.15 20.59
N VAL A 219 -11.64 -6.21 21.37
CA VAL A 219 -11.90 -6.10 22.82
C VAL A 219 -10.71 -5.45 23.54
N LYS A 220 -9.48 -5.83 23.22
CA LYS A 220 -8.28 -5.19 23.78
C LYS A 220 -8.19 -3.70 23.39
N ARG A 221 -8.52 -3.37 22.14
CA ARG A 221 -8.57 -1.99 21.63
C ARG A 221 -9.58 -1.14 22.42
N VAL A 222 -10.80 -1.65 22.60
CA VAL A 222 -11.88 -1.02 23.39
C VAL A 222 -11.46 -0.83 24.86
N LEU A 223 -10.88 -1.85 25.49
CA LEU A 223 -10.41 -1.80 26.88
C LEU A 223 -9.26 -0.80 27.09
N SER A 224 -8.39 -0.65 26.08
CA SER A 224 -7.27 0.30 26.11
C SER A 224 -7.71 1.76 25.92
N ASN A 225 -8.84 2.00 25.26
CA ASN A 225 -9.33 3.34 24.99
C ASN A 225 -10.28 3.82 26.10
N ARG A 226 -9.82 4.76 26.94
CA ARG A 226 -10.62 5.32 28.06
C ARG A 226 -11.97 5.90 27.65
N LYS A 227 -12.13 6.35 26.39
CA LYS A 227 -13.40 6.84 25.82
C LYS A 227 -14.40 5.73 25.46
N LEU A 228 -13.92 4.54 25.07
CA LEU A 228 -14.78 3.42 24.66
C LEU A 228 -15.15 2.51 25.85
N ARG A 229 -14.55 2.71 27.02
CA ARG A 229 -14.83 1.92 28.25
C ARG A 229 -16.29 1.95 28.72
N ASN A 230 -17.04 2.99 28.37
CA ASN A 230 -18.43 3.13 28.80
C ASN A 230 -19.41 2.30 27.94
N ASN A 231 -19.01 1.90 26.72
CA ASN A 231 -19.76 1.03 25.80
C ASN A 231 -18.89 -0.20 25.46
N ALA A 232 -18.72 -1.11 26.42
CA ALA A 232 -17.86 -2.28 26.27
C ALA A 232 -18.48 -3.43 25.43
N GLU A 233 -19.67 -3.21 24.87
CA GLU A 233 -20.37 -4.20 24.05
C GLU A 233 -19.91 -4.13 22.60
N PHE A 234 -19.69 -5.31 22.00
CA PHE A 234 -19.33 -5.45 20.61
C PHE A 234 -20.51 -5.03 19.73
N ASN A 235 -20.51 -3.79 19.24
CA ASN A 235 -21.52 -3.27 18.32
C ASN A 235 -21.04 -3.37 16.87
N PRO A 236 -21.51 -4.36 16.08
CA PRO A 236 -21.07 -4.52 14.69
C PRO A 236 -21.44 -3.31 13.81
N ILE A 237 -22.51 -2.59 14.15
CA ILE A 237 -22.97 -1.38 13.46
C ILE A 237 -21.98 -0.22 13.66
N GLU A 238 -21.55 0.04 14.89
CA GLU A 238 -20.57 1.10 15.19
C GLU A 238 -19.22 0.80 14.53
N MET A 239 -18.77 -0.46 14.55
CA MET A 239 -17.54 -0.84 13.84
C MET A 239 -17.68 -0.69 12.32
N ALA A 240 -18.83 -1.06 11.74
CA ALA A 240 -19.07 -0.85 10.31
C ALA A 240 -19.04 0.66 9.97
N ARG A 241 -19.61 1.51 10.82
CA ARG A 241 -19.56 2.97 10.69
C ARG A 241 -18.13 3.48 10.69
N GLU A 242 -17.28 3.06 11.63
CA GLU A 242 -15.85 3.41 11.63
C GLU A 242 -15.16 3.03 10.31
N GLN A 243 -15.46 1.85 9.76
CA GLN A 243 -14.89 1.44 8.48
C GLN A 243 -15.37 2.31 7.31
N PHE A 244 -16.64 2.69 7.30
CA PHE A 244 -17.16 3.60 6.27
C PHE A 244 -16.61 5.02 6.41
N GLU A 245 -16.30 5.48 7.63
CA GLU A 245 -15.58 6.73 7.87
C GLU A 245 -14.14 6.67 7.33
N ILE A 246 -13.43 5.54 7.54
CA ILE A 246 -12.11 5.32 6.93
C ILE A 246 -12.22 5.41 5.41
N ALA A 247 -13.20 4.74 4.79
CA ALA A 247 -13.43 4.80 3.36
C ALA A 247 -13.76 6.22 2.86
N ALA A 248 -14.58 6.96 3.60
CA ALA A 248 -14.93 8.35 3.27
C ALA A 248 -13.72 9.29 3.38
N SER A 249 -12.89 9.13 4.41
CA SER A 249 -11.66 9.92 4.59
C SER A 249 -10.63 9.65 3.49
N ALA A 250 -10.66 8.45 2.92
CA ALA A 250 -9.87 8.07 1.75
C ALA A 250 -10.46 8.59 0.41
N GLY A 251 -11.53 9.39 0.46
CA GLY A 251 -12.15 10.00 -0.73
C GLY A 251 -13.13 9.10 -1.48
N CYS A 252 -13.61 8.01 -0.88
CA CYS A 252 -14.55 7.11 -1.54
C CYS A 252 -16.02 7.50 -1.30
N ASP A 253 -16.72 7.88 -2.38
CA ASP A 253 -18.14 8.25 -2.36
C ASP A 253 -19.05 7.13 -1.83
N LEU A 254 -18.68 5.87 -2.08
CA LEU A 254 -19.44 4.73 -1.57
C LEU A 254 -19.43 4.71 -0.04
N GLY A 255 -18.31 5.06 0.60
CA GLY A 255 -18.24 5.19 2.06
C GLY A 255 -19.23 6.23 2.60
N LEU A 256 -19.32 7.38 1.94
CA LEU A 256 -20.30 8.44 2.29
C LEU A 256 -21.74 7.96 2.11
N LYS A 257 -22.04 7.20 1.05
CA LYS A 257 -23.37 6.63 0.82
C LYS A 257 -23.75 5.62 1.92
N TRP A 258 -22.81 4.78 2.34
CA TRP A 258 -23.03 3.85 3.45
C TRP A 258 -23.29 4.56 4.77
N LEU A 259 -22.57 5.65 5.09
CA LEU A 259 -22.80 6.44 6.29
C LEU A 259 -24.19 7.09 6.29
N LYS A 260 -24.60 7.71 5.17
CA LYS A 260 -25.95 8.29 5.03
C LYS A 260 -27.04 7.25 5.24
N ARG A 261 -26.85 6.05 4.69
CA ARG A 261 -27.79 4.95 4.86
C ARG A 261 -27.93 4.55 6.34
N LEU A 262 -26.82 4.42 7.07
CA LEU A 262 -26.85 4.11 8.50
C LEU A 262 -27.59 5.19 9.29
N GLU A 263 -27.33 6.47 9.00
CA GLU A 263 -28.05 7.59 9.64
C GLU A 263 -29.56 7.58 9.37
N GLU A 264 -29.98 7.21 8.15
CA GLU A 264 -31.39 7.06 7.80
C GLU A 264 -32.05 5.89 8.53
N GLU A 265 -31.34 4.76 8.66
CA GLU A 265 -31.81 3.58 9.41
C GLU A 265 -31.92 3.89 10.91
N GLU A 266 -30.95 4.59 11.51
CA GLU A 266 -31.00 5.09 12.89
C GLU A 266 -32.20 6.05 13.12
N LYS A 267 -32.44 6.99 12.20
CA LYS A 267 -33.59 7.91 12.28
C LYS A 267 -34.93 7.20 12.19
N LYS A 268 -35.05 6.16 11.36
CA LYS A 268 -36.27 5.35 11.26
C LYS A 268 -36.57 4.58 12.55
N LEU A 269 -35.53 4.06 13.21
CA LEU A 269 -35.68 3.36 14.50
C LEU A 269 -36.09 4.30 15.65
N LEU A 270 -35.74 5.58 15.54
CA LEU A 270 -36.08 6.62 16.52
C LEU A 270 -37.42 7.32 16.24
N ALA A 271 -38.03 7.10 15.08
CA ALA A 271 -39.35 7.64 14.78
C ALA A 271 -40.40 6.85 15.59
N PRO A 272 -41.27 7.52 16.38
CA PRO A 272 -42.34 6.84 17.09
C PRO A 272 -43.27 6.18 16.07
N ASP A 273 -43.69 4.95 16.38
CA ASP A 273 -44.67 4.16 15.63
C ASP A 273 -46.00 4.93 15.59
N ASN A 274 -46.13 5.84 14.63
CA ASN A 274 -47.39 6.48 14.30
C ASN A 274 -48.17 5.51 13.40
N GLY A 275 -48.60 4.40 13.98
CA GLY A 275 -49.56 3.49 13.37
C GLY A 275 -50.97 4.11 13.36
N PRO A 276 -51.75 3.88 12.29
CA PRO A 276 -53.09 4.45 12.10
C PRO A 276 -54.14 3.98 13.12
#